data_AF-A0A835TK53-F1
#
_entry.id   AF-A0A835TK53-F1
#
_cell.length_a   1.000
_cell.length_b   1.000
_cell.length_c   1.000
_cell.angle_alpha   90.00
_cell.angle_beta   90.00
_cell.angle_gamma   90.00
#
_symmetry.space_group_name_H-M   'P 1'
#
loop_
_entity.id
_entity.type
_entity.pdbx_description
1 polymer ?
#
loop_
_entity_poly.entity_id
_entity_poly.type
_entity_poly.pdbx_seq_one_letter_code
_entity_poly.pdbx_strand_id
1 'polypeptide(L)'
;MIAYILDSLNFKSGAFFGVWASLVTAQIAFFFSSSLIFTFNSIPLGLLAAFLCAQTNFLIGAWASLQFKWIQLENPTIVLALERLLFACVPFAASSIFTSATISAFGMQNSAYYLMVFKCVFYWMFAIPRVSSFRSKQEVKYHGGEVPDDNFILSPLEGCLHTLNLLFFPLVFHVASHYSVIFSSAVSVCDLMLLFFIPFLFQLYASTRGALWWLTKNANQLHSIRVVNGAVALIVVVICLEVRVVFHSFGRYIHVPPPLNYLLVTVTMLGGATGAGASALGMNSDAFSYWAFTALAVTVSSVGAIVVGFPVLFLPLPVIAGFEFARFVTKKSLSSYFSFVVLGSLIVTLFVLHNFWDLNIWMAGMSLKSFCKLIIAHVVLTMSVPGLALLPPKLHFLAEICLISHALLLCHIENCFFNYPGYYYHGTEEDVMYPSYMVILTTFVGLALVRRLSVDRRIGPKTVWILTCLCSSKLPMLFISAKPVVWVSAVLLLAVTPSMLLYKEKSRTGSKMKPWKGYVHGGVVVLSIWLFRETIFEALQWWNGRAPSDGLLLGFCIAMTGLACVPIVALHFSHVLLAKRCLVLVVATGLLFILMQPPIPLAWTY
;
A
#
# COMPACT_ATOMS: atom_id res chain seq x y z
N MET A 1 -6.36 3.07 -31.57
CA MET A 1 -7.35 2.17 -32.20
C MET A 1 -6.97 1.78 -33.62
N ILE A 2 -6.63 2.72 -34.52
CA ILE A 2 -6.25 2.42 -35.91
C ILE A 2 -5.09 1.42 -36.00
N ALA A 3 -4.06 1.55 -35.16
CA ALA A 3 -2.95 0.58 -35.10
C ALA A 3 -3.42 -0.85 -34.74
N TYR A 4 -4.41 -1.00 -33.85
CA TYR A 4 -4.98 -2.31 -33.52
C TYR A 4 -5.81 -2.89 -34.66
N ILE A 5 -6.51 -2.04 -35.42
CA ILE A 5 -7.24 -2.46 -36.62
C ILE A 5 -6.24 -2.94 -37.67
N LEU A 6 -5.16 -2.19 -37.93
CA LEU A 6 -4.11 -2.58 -38.87
C LEU A 6 -3.40 -3.88 -38.45
N ASP A 7 -3.12 -4.05 -37.16
CA ASP A 7 -2.54 -5.30 -36.63
C ASP A 7 -3.51 -6.48 -36.78
N SER A 8 -4.81 -6.27 -36.54
CA SER A 8 -5.85 -7.29 -36.76
C SER A 8 -6.01 -7.69 -38.24
N LEU A 9 -5.71 -6.76 -39.16
CA LEU A 9 -5.69 -6.98 -40.61
C LEU A 9 -4.35 -7.58 -41.10
N ASN A 10 -3.46 -8.00 -40.19
CA ASN A 10 -2.11 -8.54 -40.44
C ASN A 10 -1.11 -7.55 -41.08
N PHE A 11 -1.42 -6.26 -41.16
CA PHE A 11 -0.50 -5.22 -41.64
C PHE A 11 0.43 -4.72 -40.51
N LYS A 12 1.32 -5.59 -40.04
CA LYS A 12 2.18 -5.37 -38.87
C LYS A 12 3.13 -4.19 -39.01
N SER A 13 3.74 -4.02 -40.19
CA SER A 13 4.62 -2.88 -40.47
C SER A 13 3.86 -1.56 -40.48
N GLY A 14 2.67 -1.52 -41.08
CA GLY A 14 1.79 -0.36 -41.08
C GLY A 14 1.35 0.04 -39.66
N ALA A 15 1.03 -0.94 -38.81
CA ALA A 15 0.71 -0.69 -37.40
C ALA A 15 1.92 -0.12 -36.62
N PHE A 16 3.12 -0.68 -36.85
CA PHE A 16 4.36 -0.19 -36.23
C PHE A 16 4.70 1.24 -36.64
N PHE A 17 4.71 1.53 -37.95
CA PHE A 17 4.94 2.88 -38.46
C PHE A 17 3.86 3.85 -38.01
N GLY A 18 2.59 3.41 -37.94
CA GLY A 18 1.50 4.22 -37.42
C GLY A 18 1.72 4.68 -35.97
N VAL A 19 2.20 3.79 -35.11
CA VAL A 19 2.53 4.15 -33.71
C VAL A 19 3.66 5.16 -33.66
N TRP A 20 4.80 4.91 -34.32
CA TRP A 20 5.93 5.84 -34.32
C TRP A 20 5.59 7.19 -34.98
N ALA A 21 4.88 7.18 -36.10
CA ALA A 21 4.40 8.41 -36.75
C ALA A 21 3.49 9.20 -35.80
N SER A 22 2.59 8.54 -35.06
CA SER A 22 1.73 9.22 -34.08
C SER A 22 2.50 9.84 -32.92
N LEU A 23 3.59 9.20 -32.46
CA LEU A 23 4.46 9.74 -31.41
C LEU A 23 5.27 10.94 -31.92
N VAL A 24 5.78 10.87 -33.16
CA VAL A 24 6.50 11.98 -33.79
C VAL A 24 5.56 13.16 -34.03
N THR A 25 4.36 12.94 -34.55
CA THR A 25 3.39 14.03 -34.75
C THR A 25 2.93 14.62 -33.42
N ALA A 26 2.75 13.81 -32.37
CA ALA A 26 2.47 14.31 -31.02
C ALA A 26 3.61 15.18 -30.49
N GLN A 27 4.87 14.79 -30.70
CA GLN A 27 6.03 15.59 -30.29
C GLN A 27 6.12 16.93 -31.04
N ILE A 28 5.89 16.89 -32.35
CA ILE A 28 5.85 18.10 -33.20
C ILE A 28 4.72 19.02 -32.72
N ALA A 29 3.52 18.48 -32.53
CA ALA A 29 2.36 19.23 -32.03
C ALA A 29 2.66 19.88 -30.67
N PHE A 30 3.30 19.14 -29.75
CA PHE A 30 3.69 19.67 -28.45
C PHE A 30 4.66 20.86 -28.56
N PHE A 31 5.71 20.75 -29.40
CA PHE A 31 6.66 21.84 -29.63
C PHE A 31 6.03 23.09 -30.23
N PHE A 32 5.00 22.94 -31.09
CA PHE A 32 4.29 24.08 -31.67
C PHE A 32 3.18 24.64 -30.76
N SER A 33 2.56 23.82 -29.92
CA SER A 33 1.47 24.23 -29.03
C SER A 33 1.94 24.91 -27.74
N SER A 34 3.12 24.55 -27.25
CA SER A 34 3.61 25.00 -25.96
C SER A 34 4.78 25.96 -26.14
N SER A 35 4.56 27.23 -25.83
CA SER A 35 5.63 28.23 -25.77
C SER A 35 6.46 28.06 -24.50
N LEU A 36 7.02 26.86 -24.25
CA LEU A 36 7.76 26.50 -23.03
C LEU A 36 8.81 27.54 -22.63
N ILE A 37 9.48 28.16 -23.62
CA ILE A 37 10.48 29.21 -23.41
C ILE A 37 9.84 30.47 -22.76
N PHE A 38 8.64 30.86 -23.22
CA PHE A 38 7.88 31.95 -22.63
C PHE A 38 7.24 31.55 -21.30
N THR A 39 6.81 30.29 -21.13
CA THR A 39 6.19 29.81 -19.89
C THR A 39 7.19 29.73 -18.74
N PHE A 40 8.42 29.26 -19.00
CA PHE A 40 9.45 29.11 -17.96
C PHE A 40 10.32 30.35 -17.76
N ASN A 41 10.15 31.41 -18.57
CA ASN A 41 11.00 32.60 -18.59
C ASN A 41 12.51 32.28 -18.60
N SER A 42 12.88 31.09 -19.09
CA SER A 42 14.23 30.57 -19.09
C SER A 42 14.42 29.54 -20.20
N ILE A 43 15.31 29.88 -21.14
CA ILE A 43 15.69 29.02 -22.26
C ILE A 43 16.22 27.64 -21.80
N PRO A 44 17.14 27.53 -20.82
CA PRO A 44 17.68 26.22 -20.44
C PRO A 44 16.63 25.29 -19.84
N LEU A 45 15.69 25.84 -19.06
CA LEU A 45 14.62 25.05 -18.43
C LEU A 45 13.59 24.58 -19.46
N GLY A 46 13.25 25.45 -20.42
CA GLY A 46 12.43 25.09 -21.58
C GLY A 46 13.04 23.98 -22.43
N LEU A 47 14.35 24.04 -22.70
CA LEU A 47 15.07 22.98 -23.43
C LEU A 47 15.12 21.66 -22.65
N LEU A 48 15.36 21.70 -21.34
CA LEU A 48 15.34 20.50 -20.50
C LEU A 48 13.94 19.85 -20.44
N ALA A 49 12.87 20.66 -20.34
CA ALA A 49 11.50 20.16 -20.36
C ALA A 49 11.15 19.55 -21.73
N ALA A 50 11.55 20.20 -22.83
CA ALA A 50 11.41 19.69 -24.19
C ALA A 50 12.15 18.35 -24.37
N PHE A 51 13.39 18.26 -23.86
CA PHE A 51 14.19 17.04 -23.90
C PHE A 51 13.56 15.91 -23.08
N LEU A 52 13.08 16.20 -21.87
CA LEU A 52 12.38 15.21 -21.04
C LEU A 52 11.13 14.68 -21.74
N CYS A 53 10.32 15.56 -22.35
CA CYS A 53 9.15 15.17 -23.13
C CYS A 53 9.54 14.26 -24.31
N ALA A 54 10.53 14.67 -25.10
CA ALA A 54 11.04 13.86 -26.23
C ALA A 54 11.57 12.50 -25.76
N GLN A 55 12.31 12.46 -24.65
CA GLN A 55 12.82 11.22 -24.05
C GLN A 55 11.66 10.31 -23.61
N THR A 56 10.62 10.86 -22.99
CA THR A 56 9.46 10.06 -22.54
C THR A 56 8.68 9.47 -23.70
N ASN A 57 8.45 10.25 -24.77
CA ASN A 57 7.81 9.76 -25.99
C ASN A 57 8.66 8.70 -26.70
N PHE A 58 9.98 8.87 -26.71
CA PHE A 58 10.89 7.85 -27.22
C PHE A 58 10.82 6.54 -26.42
N LEU A 59 10.79 6.61 -25.08
CA LEU A 59 10.63 5.42 -24.23
C LEU A 59 9.27 4.72 -24.44
N ILE A 60 8.19 5.48 -24.64
CA ILE A 60 6.88 4.92 -25.01
C ILE A 60 6.97 4.19 -26.35
N GLY A 61 7.67 4.77 -27.34
CA GLY A 61 7.94 4.14 -28.63
C GLY A 61 8.77 2.86 -28.51
N ALA A 62 9.81 2.86 -27.69
CA ALA A 62 10.62 1.67 -27.39
C ALA A 62 9.77 0.56 -26.75
N TRP A 63 8.94 0.90 -25.77
CA TRP A 63 8.01 -0.06 -25.13
C TRP A 63 6.98 -0.61 -26.12
N ALA A 64 6.41 0.23 -26.97
CA ALA A 64 5.46 -0.19 -28.00
C ALA A 64 6.12 -1.11 -29.02
N SER A 65 7.38 -0.84 -29.40
CA SER A 65 8.17 -1.67 -30.31
C SER A 65 8.35 -3.10 -29.80
N LEU A 66 8.53 -3.28 -28.48
CA LEU A 66 8.62 -4.60 -27.85
C LEU A 66 7.34 -5.43 -27.95
N GLN A 67 6.17 -4.82 -28.20
CA GLN A 67 4.90 -5.57 -28.33
C GLN A 67 4.79 -6.33 -29.66
N PHE A 68 5.58 -5.94 -30.68
CA PHE A 68 5.52 -6.56 -31.99
C PHE A 68 6.36 -7.85 -32.06
N LYS A 69 5.68 -9.00 -32.12
CA LYS A 69 6.32 -10.33 -32.18
C LYS A 69 7.28 -10.51 -33.36
N TRP A 70 7.01 -9.85 -34.49
CA TRP A 70 7.87 -9.89 -35.67
C TRP A 70 9.28 -9.33 -35.38
N ILE A 71 9.38 -8.21 -34.66
CA ILE A 71 10.65 -7.60 -34.24
C ILE A 71 11.42 -8.54 -33.31
N GLN A 72 10.72 -9.24 -32.42
CA GLN A 72 11.32 -10.23 -31.51
C GLN A 72 11.94 -11.43 -32.23
N LEU A 73 11.41 -11.81 -33.39
CA LEU A 73 11.89 -12.96 -34.15
C LEU A 73 13.05 -12.59 -35.09
N GLU A 74 12.96 -11.43 -35.75
CA GLU A 74 13.99 -11.02 -36.72
C GLU A 74 15.22 -10.40 -36.06
N ASN A 75 15.04 -9.62 -34.99
CA ASN A 75 16.12 -8.84 -34.37
C ASN A 75 16.18 -9.04 -32.85
N PRO A 76 16.57 -10.24 -32.37
CA PRO A 76 16.57 -10.54 -30.94
C PRO A 76 17.55 -9.67 -30.13
N THR A 77 18.67 -9.26 -30.72
CA THR A 77 19.66 -8.38 -30.06
C THR A 77 19.10 -6.99 -29.79
N ILE A 78 18.35 -6.42 -30.75
CA ILE A 78 17.70 -5.11 -30.62
C ILE A 78 16.64 -5.17 -29.51
N VAL A 79 15.88 -6.26 -29.43
CA VAL A 79 14.87 -6.45 -28.39
C VAL A 79 15.48 -6.47 -26.98
N LEU A 80 16.62 -7.16 -26.81
CA LEU A 80 17.36 -7.14 -25.53
C LEU A 80 17.88 -5.74 -25.19
N ALA A 81 18.40 -5.02 -26.18
CA ALA A 81 18.88 -3.64 -25.99
C ALA A 81 17.73 -2.68 -25.62
N LEU A 82 16.56 -2.81 -26.26
CA LEU A 82 15.37 -2.02 -25.95
C LEU A 82 14.82 -2.35 -24.55
N GLU A 83 14.78 -3.62 -24.16
CA GLU A 83 14.38 -4.03 -22.80
C GLU A 83 15.32 -3.40 -21.75
N ARG A 84 16.64 -3.51 -21.96
CA ARG A 84 17.64 -2.89 -21.07
C ARG A 84 17.51 -1.37 -21.02
N LEU A 85 17.33 -0.71 -22.17
CA LEU A 85 17.14 0.74 -22.25
C LEU A 85 15.90 1.20 -21.47
N LEU A 86 14.79 0.47 -21.57
CA LEU A 86 13.58 0.79 -20.80
C LEU A 86 13.83 0.64 -19.30
N PHE A 87 14.39 -0.48 -18.85
CA PHE A 87 14.67 -0.69 -17.43
C PHE A 87 15.69 0.32 -16.88
N ALA A 88 16.69 0.68 -17.67
CA ALA A 88 17.70 1.66 -17.27
C ALA A 88 17.14 3.08 -17.19
N CYS A 89 16.39 3.55 -18.19
CA CYS A 89 16.03 4.96 -18.34
C CYS A 89 14.67 5.34 -17.73
N VAL A 90 13.69 4.43 -17.67
CA VAL A 90 12.33 4.74 -17.18
C VAL A 90 12.33 5.33 -15.76
N PRO A 91 13.10 4.79 -14.78
CA PRO A 91 13.11 5.36 -13.44
C PRO A 91 13.56 6.82 -13.40
N PHE A 92 14.51 7.25 -14.24
CA PHE A 92 14.98 8.64 -14.29
C PHE A 92 13.95 9.58 -14.91
N ALA A 93 13.38 9.18 -16.06
CA ALA A 93 12.34 9.97 -16.72
C ALA A 93 11.08 10.09 -15.84
N ALA A 94 10.63 8.97 -15.26
CA ALA A 94 9.49 8.95 -14.34
C ALA A 94 9.73 9.84 -13.12
N SER A 95 10.93 9.78 -12.53
CA SER A 95 11.26 10.62 -11.38
C SER A 95 11.12 12.12 -11.64
N SER A 96 11.51 12.57 -12.84
CA SER A 96 11.46 13.97 -13.25
C SER A 96 10.04 14.44 -13.59
N ILE A 97 9.16 13.52 -14.01
CA ILE A 97 7.72 13.83 -14.15
C ILE A 97 7.06 13.88 -12.77
N PHE A 98 7.41 12.95 -11.89
CA PHE A 98 6.84 12.84 -10.56
C PHE A 98 7.29 13.96 -9.61
N THR A 99 8.44 14.62 -9.83
CA THR A 99 8.76 15.89 -9.13
C THR A 99 7.67 16.91 -9.37
N SER A 100 7.32 17.18 -10.62
CA SER A 100 6.30 18.17 -10.97
C SER A 100 4.93 17.77 -10.45
N ALA A 101 4.57 16.49 -10.58
CA ALA A 101 3.29 15.97 -10.09
C ALA A 101 3.16 16.04 -8.56
N THR A 102 4.24 15.75 -7.81
CA THR A 102 4.22 15.82 -6.35
C THR A 102 4.19 17.25 -5.84
N ILE A 103 4.90 18.18 -6.49
CA ILE A 103 4.81 19.61 -6.16
C ILE A 103 3.39 20.12 -6.40
N SER A 104 2.78 19.79 -7.54
CA SER A 104 1.42 20.25 -7.85
C SER A 104 0.35 19.66 -6.92
N ALA A 105 0.53 18.42 -6.46
CA ALA A 105 -0.46 17.73 -5.64
C ALA A 105 -0.31 18.01 -4.13
N PHE A 106 0.91 18.13 -3.62
CA PHE A 106 1.19 18.16 -2.17
C PHE A 106 1.92 19.43 -1.70
N GLY A 107 2.23 20.33 -2.62
CA GLY A 107 3.02 21.53 -2.35
C GLY A 107 4.50 21.25 -2.16
N MET A 108 5.30 22.32 -2.15
CA MET A 108 6.76 22.24 -2.09
C MET A 108 7.26 21.58 -0.79
N GLN A 109 6.64 21.90 0.35
CA GLN A 109 7.10 21.45 1.68
C GLN A 109 7.16 19.92 1.83
N ASN A 110 6.14 19.20 1.33
CA ASN A 110 6.05 17.74 1.53
C ASN A 110 6.53 16.93 0.32
N SER A 111 6.72 17.58 -0.83
CA SER A 111 7.01 16.92 -2.12
C SER A 111 8.20 15.95 -2.08
N ALA A 112 9.29 16.30 -1.39
CA ALA A 112 10.48 15.46 -1.27
C ALA A 112 10.20 14.09 -0.61
N TYR A 113 9.32 14.04 0.40
CA TYR A 113 8.95 12.82 1.09
C TYR A 113 8.08 11.89 0.22
N TYR A 114 7.13 12.45 -0.52
CA TYR A 114 6.35 11.65 -1.48
C TYR A 114 7.25 11.12 -2.60
N LEU A 115 8.17 11.95 -3.07
CA LEU A 115 9.12 11.56 -4.10
C LEU A 115 10.03 10.42 -3.64
N MET A 116 10.51 10.47 -2.40
CA MET A 116 11.26 9.38 -1.77
C MET A 116 10.50 8.04 -1.85
N VAL A 117 9.19 8.04 -1.54
CA VAL A 117 8.35 6.83 -1.62
C VAL A 117 8.24 6.32 -3.07
N PHE A 118 7.98 7.21 -4.03
CA PHE A 118 7.92 6.82 -5.45
C PHE A 118 9.25 6.25 -5.94
N LYS A 119 10.38 6.81 -5.50
CA LYS A 119 11.72 6.29 -5.82
C LYS A 119 11.94 4.89 -5.25
N CYS A 120 11.52 4.62 -4.02
CA CYS A 120 11.58 3.27 -3.45
C CYS A 120 10.77 2.26 -4.30
N VAL A 121 9.58 2.67 -4.76
CA VAL A 121 8.74 1.84 -5.65
C VAL A 121 9.42 1.59 -7.00
N PHE A 122 9.93 2.64 -7.65
CA PHE A 122 10.63 2.51 -8.93
C PHE A 122 11.88 1.64 -8.79
N TYR A 123 12.67 1.83 -7.73
CA TYR A 123 13.84 1.01 -7.45
C TYR A 123 13.46 -0.47 -7.26
N TRP A 124 12.40 -0.77 -6.51
CA TRP A 124 11.91 -2.14 -6.35
C TRP A 124 11.45 -2.78 -7.67
N MET A 125 10.81 -1.99 -8.52
CA MET A 125 10.28 -2.47 -9.79
C MET A 125 11.36 -2.70 -10.84
N PHE A 126 12.35 -1.82 -10.92
CA PHE A 126 13.31 -1.78 -12.03
C PHE A 126 14.74 -2.19 -11.65
N ALA A 127 15.20 -1.95 -10.42
CA ALA A 127 16.62 -2.14 -10.05
C ALA A 127 16.95 -3.53 -9.48
N ILE A 128 15.97 -4.26 -8.94
CA ILE A 128 16.17 -5.64 -8.47
C ILE A 128 16.56 -6.53 -9.66
N PRO A 129 17.60 -7.38 -9.53
CA PRO A 129 18.07 -8.21 -10.64
C PRO A 129 16.94 -9.11 -11.15
N ARG A 130 16.67 -9.01 -12.45
CA ARG A 130 15.66 -9.80 -13.17
C ARG A 130 16.27 -10.36 -14.44
N VAL A 131 15.91 -11.59 -14.74
CA VAL A 131 16.26 -12.25 -15.99
C VAL A 131 15.47 -11.61 -17.14
N SER A 132 16.13 -11.41 -18.28
CA SER A 132 15.47 -10.91 -19.49
C SER A 132 14.29 -11.81 -19.90
N SER A 133 13.15 -11.19 -20.18
CA SER A 133 11.94 -11.89 -20.62
C SER A 133 12.12 -12.60 -21.97
N PHE A 134 13.05 -12.12 -22.80
CA PHE A 134 13.32 -12.61 -24.15
C PHE A 134 14.42 -13.68 -24.21
N ARG A 135 15.13 -13.96 -23.10
CA ARG A 135 16.13 -15.05 -23.00
C ARG A 135 15.55 -16.37 -22.44
N SER A 136 14.27 -16.41 -22.09
CA SER A 136 13.64 -17.50 -21.30
C SER A 136 13.67 -18.91 -21.91
N LYS A 137 14.04 -19.09 -23.20
CA LYS A 137 14.18 -20.43 -23.80
C LYS A 137 15.39 -21.25 -23.28
N GLN A 138 16.32 -20.65 -22.54
CA GLN A 138 17.46 -21.36 -21.94
C GLN A 138 17.26 -21.77 -20.47
N GLU A 139 16.14 -21.40 -19.83
CA GLU A 139 15.87 -21.69 -18.41
C GLU A 139 15.74 -23.19 -18.10
N VAL A 140 15.47 -24.04 -19.10
CA VAL A 140 15.31 -25.49 -18.95
C VAL A 140 16.62 -26.21 -18.58
N LYS A 141 17.79 -25.53 -18.61
CA LYS A 141 19.10 -26.16 -18.36
C LYS A 141 19.83 -25.73 -17.08
N TYR A 142 19.26 -24.87 -16.23
CA TYR A 142 19.91 -24.53 -14.96
C TYR A 142 19.54 -25.56 -13.88
N HIS A 143 20.25 -26.69 -13.86
CA HIS A 143 20.21 -27.62 -12.73
C HIS A 143 20.89 -26.99 -11.51
N GLY A 144 20.16 -26.16 -10.77
CA GLY A 144 20.54 -25.70 -9.43
C GLY A 144 21.74 -24.76 -9.32
N GLY A 145 22.27 -24.23 -10.42
CA GLY A 145 23.36 -23.24 -10.44
C GLY A 145 22.89 -21.79 -10.39
N GLU A 146 23.76 -20.88 -9.96
CA GLU A 146 23.53 -19.42 -10.02
C GLU A 146 23.31 -18.97 -11.47
N VAL A 147 22.36 -18.05 -11.68
CA VAL A 147 22.09 -17.48 -13.00
C VAL A 147 23.30 -16.62 -13.41
N PRO A 148 23.90 -16.83 -14.59
CA PRO A 148 25.06 -16.04 -15.01
C PRO A 148 24.66 -14.57 -15.21
N ASP A 149 25.54 -13.66 -14.77
CA ASP A 149 25.27 -12.21 -14.72
C ASP A 149 24.86 -11.62 -16.08
N ASP A 150 25.33 -12.21 -17.17
CA ASP A 150 25.01 -11.80 -18.54
C ASP A 150 23.52 -11.94 -18.88
N ASN A 151 22.74 -12.68 -18.09
CA ASN A 151 21.30 -12.87 -18.31
C ASN A 151 20.43 -11.82 -17.60
N PHE A 152 21.01 -10.99 -16.73
CA PHE A 152 20.27 -9.89 -16.12
C PHE A 152 20.01 -8.77 -17.13
N ILE A 153 18.85 -8.12 -16.99
CA ILE A 153 18.47 -6.98 -17.84
C ILE A 153 19.43 -5.81 -17.61
N LEU A 154 19.79 -5.56 -16.35
CA LEU A 154 20.63 -4.45 -15.93
C LEU A 154 22.08 -4.86 -15.74
N SER A 155 22.97 -3.95 -16.07
CA SER A 155 24.41 -4.04 -15.81
C SER A 155 24.79 -3.43 -14.44
N PRO A 156 26.01 -3.71 -13.93
CA PRO A 156 26.49 -3.13 -12.67
C PRO A 156 26.46 -1.60 -12.63
N LEU A 157 26.77 -0.94 -13.76
CA LEU A 157 26.76 0.53 -13.87
C LEU A 157 25.35 1.10 -13.70
N GLU A 158 24.35 0.49 -14.33
CA GLU A 158 22.95 0.92 -14.19
C GLU A 158 22.45 0.66 -12.76
N GLY A 159 22.85 -0.47 -12.16
CA GLY A 159 22.58 -0.75 -10.75
C GLY A 159 23.12 0.34 -9.82
N CYS A 160 24.36 0.77 -10.03
CA CYS A 160 24.97 1.88 -9.29
C CYS A 160 24.20 3.19 -9.50
N LEU A 161 23.90 3.57 -10.75
CA LEU A 161 23.14 4.79 -11.04
C LEU A 161 21.75 4.78 -10.42
N HIS A 162 21.06 3.64 -10.42
CA HIS A 162 19.75 3.48 -9.77
C HIS A 162 19.86 3.65 -8.26
N THR A 163 20.92 3.15 -7.62
CA THR A 163 21.15 3.35 -6.18
C THR A 163 21.48 4.80 -5.85
N LEU A 164 22.31 5.48 -6.63
CA LEU A 164 22.60 6.91 -6.45
C LEU A 164 21.32 7.75 -6.59
N ASN A 165 20.50 7.42 -7.59
CA ASN A 165 19.22 8.10 -7.81
C ASN A 165 18.20 7.86 -6.69
N LEU A 166 18.21 6.68 -6.07
CA LEU A 166 17.37 6.36 -4.92
C LEU A 166 17.78 7.19 -3.69
N LEU A 167 19.07 7.26 -3.39
CA LEU A 167 19.59 7.88 -2.17
C LEU A 167 19.65 9.41 -2.25
N PHE A 168 20.13 9.96 -3.36
CA PHE A 168 20.47 11.38 -3.44
C PHE A 168 19.39 12.24 -4.08
N PHE A 169 18.57 11.71 -4.98
CA PHE A 169 17.63 12.56 -5.70
C PHE A 169 16.58 13.24 -4.79
N PRO A 170 15.90 12.55 -3.85
CA PRO A 170 14.97 13.21 -2.93
C PRO A 170 15.68 14.24 -2.04
N LEU A 171 16.92 13.94 -1.61
CA LEU A 171 17.73 14.82 -0.78
C LEU A 171 18.15 16.08 -1.52
N VAL A 172 18.74 15.94 -2.72
CA VAL A 172 19.17 17.09 -3.54
C VAL A 172 17.99 17.97 -3.90
N PHE A 173 16.84 17.36 -4.19
CA PHE A 173 15.62 18.11 -4.45
C PHE A 173 15.16 18.92 -3.22
N HIS A 174 15.16 18.33 -2.03
CA HIS A 174 14.84 19.06 -0.79
C HIS A 174 15.85 20.16 -0.45
N VAL A 175 17.14 19.89 -0.65
CA VAL A 175 18.21 20.89 -0.48
C VAL A 175 18.01 22.05 -1.44
N ALA A 176 17.72 21.77 -2.72
CA ALA A 176 17.49 22.81 -3.72
C ALA A 176 16.23 23.63 -3.43
N SER A 177 15.15 23.01 -2.94
CA SER A 177 13.90 23.71 -2.65
C SER A 177 13.94 24.53 -1.35
N HIS A 178 14.71 24.09 -0.35
CA HIS A 178 14.75 24.71 0.98
C HIS A 178 16.13 25.26 1.38
N TYR A 179 17.01 25.56 0.41
CA TYR A 179 18.41 25.91 0.63
C TYR A 179 18.66 27.00 1.70
N SER A 180 17.76 27.97 1.81
CA SER A 180 17.86 29.08 2.77
C SER A 180 17.54 28.69 4.22
N VAL A 181 16.86 27.56 4.45
CA VAL A 181 16.30 27.16 5.75
C VAL A 181 16.91 25.85 6.27
N ILE A 182 17.80 25.19 5.51
CA ILE A 182 18.34 23.85 5.82
C ILE A 182 18.94 23.74 7.23
N PHE A 183 19.69 24.76 7.67
CA PHE A 183 20.37 24.76 8.98
C PHE A 183 19.68 25.65 10.02
N SER A 184 18.43 26.05 9.76
CA SER A 184 17.68 26.92 10.67
C SER A 184 17.24 26.21 11.95
N SER A 185 17.01 24.90 11.91
CA SER A 185 16.47 24.13 13.02
C SER A 185 17.04 22.71 13.07
N ALA A 186 16.97 22.07 14.23
CA ALA A 186 17.28 20.65 14.35
C ALA A 186 16.34 19.77 13.50
N VAL A 187 15.09 20.21 13.30
CA VAL A 187 14.09 19.49 12.49
C VAL A 187 14.49 19.47 11.01
N SER A 188 14.96 20.59 10.46
CA SER A 188 15.40 20.65 9.05
C SER A 188 16.65 19.81 8.80
N VAL A 189 17.55 19.69 9.78
CA VAL A 189 18.69 18.76 9.69
C VAL A 189 18.21 17.31 9.77
N CYS A 190 17.24 17.00 10.64
CA CYS A 190 16.63 15.68 10.71
C CYS A 190 15.95 15.30 9.38
N ASP A 191 15.29 16.26 8.70
CA ASP A 191 14.64 16.02 7.40
C ASP A 191 15.65 15.56 6.34
N LEU A 192 16.84 16.18 6.28
CA LEU A 192 17.91 15.74 5.38
C LEU A 192 18.38 14.31 5.69
N MET A 193 18.60 14.02 6.97
CA MET A 193 19.05 12.69 7.40
C MET A 193 17.98 11.63 7.10
N LEU A 194 16.71 11.91 7.35
CA LEU A 194 15.61 10.99 7.05
C LEU A 194 15.48 10.72 5.54
N LEU A 195 15.58 11.76 4.70
CA LEU A 195 15.51 11.63 3.24
C LEU A 195 16.64 10.79 2.64
N PHE A 196 17.78 10.66 3.33
CA PHE A 196 18.89 9.79 2.92
C PHE A 196 18.82 8.39 3.55
N PHE A 197 18.67 8.32 4.88
CA PHE A 197 18.81 7.07 5.61
C PHE A 197 17.57 6.16 5.49
N ILE A 198 16.37 6.69 5.23
CA ILE A 198 15.18 5.86 4.95
C ILE A 198 15.35 5.09 3.63
N PRO A 199 15.67 5.73 2.48
CA PRO A 199 15.99 5.01 1.25
C PRO A 199 17.16 4.06 1.39
N PHE A 200 18.17 4.41 2.21
CA PHE A 200 19.31 3.55 2.48
C PHE A 200 18.91 2.28 3.24
N LEU A 201 18.10 2.38 4.31
CA LEU A 201 17.53 1.22 4.99
C LEU A 201 16.69 0.37 4.03
N PHE A 202 15.89 1.02 3.17
CA PHE A 202 15.12 0.33 2.16
C PHE A 202 16.01 -0.43 1.14
N GLN A 203 17.12 0.16 0.69
CA GLN A 203 18.10 -0.49 -0.18
C GLN A 203 18.76 -1.69 0.51
N LEU A 204 19.14 -1.55 1.78
CA LEU A 204 19.69 -2.65 2.58
C LEU A 204 18.66 -3.78 2.75
N TYR A 205 17.39 -3.46 2.93
CA TYR A 205 16.32 -4.46 2.91
C TYR A 205 16.18 -5.10 1.51
N ALA A 206 16.15 -4.31 0.44
CA ALA A 206 16.08 -4.81 -0.94
C ALA A 206 17.30 -5.68 -1.31
N SER A 207 18.44 -5.50 -0.64
CA SER A 207 19.62 -6.37 -0.82
C SER A 207 19.34 -7.83 -0.44
N THR A 208 18.33 -8.12 0.40
CA THR A 208 17.88 -9.50 0.68
C THR A 208 17.36 -10.21 -0.57
N ARG A 209 16.95 -9.45 -1.59
CA ARG A 209 16.53 -9.92 -2.91
C ARG A 209 17.57 -9.65 -3.99
N GLY A 210 18.82 -9.39 -3.61
CA GLY A 210 19.92 -9.21 -4.55
C GLY A 210 20.09 -7.78 -5.07
N ALA A 211 19.48 -6.74 -4.50
CA ALA A 211 19.62 -5.36 -5.02
C ALA A 211 21.09 -4.83 -5.05
N LEU A 212 21.98 -5.37 -4.21
CA LEU A 212 23.40 -5.02 -4.14
C LEU A 212 24.32 -6.00 -4.90
N TRP A 213 23.76 -6.80 -5.81
CA TRP A 213 24.52 -7.81 -6.58
C TRP A 213 25.73 -7.25 -7.32
N TRP A 214 25.67 -5.99 -7.74
CA TRP A 214 26.72 -5.30 -8.48
C TRP A 214 27.91 -4.86 -7.62
N LEU A 215 27.77 -4.83 -6.29
CA LEU A 215 28.81 -4.33 -5.37
C LEU A 215 29.81 -5.42 -4.98
N THR A 216 29.32 -6.58 -4.54
CA THR A 216 30.15 -7.73 -4.19
C THR A 216 29.38 -9.03 -4.37
N LYS A 217 30.06 -10.07 -4.85
CA LYS A 217 29.51 -11.43 -4.95
C LYS A 217 29.67 -12.22 -3.64
N ASN A 218 30.51 -11.75 -2.73
CA ASN A 218 30.78 -12.45 -1.48
C ASN A 218 29.63 -12.28 -0.49
N ALA A 219 28.88 -13.37 -0.25
CA ALA A 219 27.73 -13.36 0.67
C ALA A 219 28.07 -12.87 2.09
N ASN A 220 29.24 -13.24 2.61
CA ASN A 220 29.70 -12.83 3.95
C ASN A 220 29.97 -11.32 4.03
N GLN A 221 30.60 -10.74 3.01
CA GLN A 221 30.85 -9.31 2.95
C GLN A 221 29.52 -8.55 2.82
N LEU A 222 28.60 -9.04 2.00
CA LEU A 222 27.28 -8.44 1.80
C LEU A 222 26.45 -8.48 3.08
N HIS A 223 26.51 -9.58 3.84
CA HIS A 223 25.91 -9.68 5.17
C HIS A 223 26.52 -8.67 6.15
N SER A 224 27.85 -8.57 6.20
CA SER A 224 28.54 -7.59 7.06
C SER A 224 28.14 -6.15 6.73
N ILE A 225 28.10 -5.80 5.44
CA ILE A 225 27.66 -4.48 4.96
C ILE A 225 26.23 -4.22 5.41
N ARG A 226 25.32 -5.20 5.27
CA ARG A 226 23.92 -5.06 5.66
C ARG A 226 23.76 -4.80 7.16
N VAL A 227 24.48 -5.55 8.01
CA VAL A 227 24.36 -5.43 9.46
C VAL A 227 24.97 -4.12 9.95
N VAL A 228 26.20 -3.81 9.55
CA VAL A 228 26.91 -2.60 10.02
C VAL A 228 26.22 -1.33 9.53
N ASN A 229 25.99 -1.22 8.22
CA ASN A 229 25.34 -0.03 7.66
C ASN A 229 23.87 0.06 8.08
N GLY A 230 23.20 -1.08 8.26
CA GLY A 230 21.84 -1.14 8.77
C GLY A 230 21.74 -0.63 10.20
N ALA A 231 22.68 -1.00 11.08
CA ALA A 231 22.74 -0.50 12.45
C ALA A 231 22.97 1.02 12.50
N VAL A 232 23.94 1.54 11.73
CA VAL A 232 24.21 2.98 11.65
C VAL A 232 22.98 3.74 11.14
N ALA A 233 22.38 3.27 10.05
CA ALA A 233 21.21 3.91 9.46
C ALA A 233 20.00 3.88 10.41
N LEU A 234 19.80 2.78 11.13
CA LEU A 234 18.74 2.63 12.12
C LEU A 234 18.94 3.60 13.30
N ILE A 235 20.16 3.77 13.80
CA ILE A 235 20.46 4.75 14.86
C ILE A 235 20.09 6.16 14.40
N VAL A 236 20.55 6.58 13.21
CA VAL A 236 20.29 7.93 12.70
C VAL A 236 18.80 8.17 12.49
N VAL A 237 18.09 7.21 11.87
CA VAL A 237 16.64 7.34 11.62
C VAL A 237 15.86 7.43 12.92
N VAL A 238 16.20 6.60 13.92
CA VAL A 238 15.52 6.61 15.22
C VAL A 238 15.72 7.95 15.93
N ILE A 239 16.94 8.47 15.99
CA ILE A 239 17.22 9.79 16.60
C ILE A 239 16.46 10.91 15.87
N CYS A 240 16.42 10.89 14.54
CA CYS A 240 15.67 11.89 13.77
C CYS A 240 14.16 11.83 14.05
N LEU A 241 13.60 10.62 14.17
CA LEU A 241 12.19 10.42 14.54
C LEU A 241 11.91 10.82 16.00
N GLU A 242 12.85 10.64 16.92
CA GLU A 242 12.72 11.12 18.29
C GLU A 242 12.56 12.64 18.33
N VAL A 243 13.45 13.38 17.66
CA VAL A 243 13.38 14.84 17.60
C VAL A 243 12.08 15.31 16.94
N ARG A 244 11.75 14.75 15.77
CA ARG A 244 10.65 15.23 14.92
C ARG A 244 9.26 14.78 15.37
N VAL A 245 9.14 13.59 15.96
CA VAL A 245 7.85 13.00 16.33
C VAL A 245 7.67 12.99 17.84
N VAL A 246 8.61 12.38 18.57
CA VAL A 246 8.44 12.14 20.01
C VAL A 246 8.52 13.45 20.78
N PHE A 247 9.60 14.22 20.65
CA PHE A 247 9.77 15.46 21.40
C PHE A 247 8.93 16.60 20.85
N HIS A 248 8.88 16.76 19.53
CA HIS A 248 8.12 17.85 18.92
C HIS A 248 6.60 17.68 19.08
N SER A 249 6.06 16.48 18.80
CA SER A 249 4.59 16.27 18.79
C SER A 249 4.06 15.68 20.09
N PHE A 250 4.82 14.79 20.74
CA PHE A 250 4.38 14.08 21.95
C PHE A 250 5.09 14.51 23.24
N GLY A 251 5.90 15.58 23.19
CA GLY A 251 6.71 16.01 24.34
C GLY A 251 5.89 16.30 25.61
N ARG A 252 4.62 16.71 25.46
CA ARG A 252 3.70 16.98 26.57
C ARG A 252 3.24 15.73 27.33
N TYR A 253 3.35 14.55 26.73
CA TYR A 253 2.98 13.27 27.33
C TYR A 253 4.17 12.57 27.99
N ILE A 254 5.37 13.16 27.91
CA ILE A 254 6.55 12.63 28.57
C ILE A 254 6.56 13.17 30.00
N HIS A 255 6.34 12.27 30.96
CA HIS A 255 6.25 12.64 32.38
C HIS A 255 7.61 12.82 33.06
N VAL A 256 8.70 12.39 32.40
CA VAL A 256 10.06 12.50 32.95
C VAL A 256 10.62 13.90 32.63
N PRO A 257 11.21 14.61 33.61
CA PRO A 257 11.83 15.91 33.34
C PRO A 257 13.16 15.79 32.56
N PRO A 258 13.54 16.82 31.78
CA PRO A 258 14.88 16.94 31.20
C PRO A 258 15.97 16.98 32.28
N PRO A 259 17.17 16.43 32.05
CA PRO A 259 17.67 15.81 30.81
C PRO A 259 17.40 14.30 30.69
N LEU A 260 16.83 13.67 31.73
CA LEU A 260 16.62 12.21 31.77
C LEU A 260 15.63 11.73 30.72
N ASN A 261 14.68 12.58 30.33
CA ASN A 261 13.73 12.26 29.26
C ASN A 261 14.42 11.89 27.94
N TYR A 262 15.47 12.62 27.53
CA TYR A 262 16.22 12.34 26.32
C TYR A 262 16.85 10.95 26.38
N LEU A 263 17.55 10.65 27.46
CA LEU A 263 18.20 9.35 27.63
C LEU A 263 17.19 8.20 27.63
N LEU A 264 16.11 8.31 28.42
CA LEU A 264 15.13 7.22 28.55
C LEU A 264 14.32 6.99 27.28
N VAL A 265 13.95 8.06 26.56
CA VAL A 265 13.29 7.94 25.25
C VAL A 265 14.23 7.26 24.26
N THR A 266 15.49 7.70 24.17
CA THR A 266 16.46 7.10 23.25
C THR A 266 16.73 5.64 23.58
N VAL A 267 16.87 5.27 24.85
CA VAL A 267 17.03 3.85 25.26
C VAL A 267 15.82 3.03 24.84
N THR A 268 14.60 3.56 24.99
CA THR A 268 13.36 2.85 24.64
C THR A 268 13.23 2.67 23.12
N MET A 269 13.42 3.75 22.36
CA MET A 269 13.24 3.77 20.91
C MET A 269 14.34 3.00 20.20
N LEU A 270 15.60 3.24 20.54
CA LEU A 270 16.73 2.53 19.96
C LEU A 270 16.77 1.07 20.40
N GLY A 271 16.49 0.79 21.67
CA GLY A 271 16.36 -0.58 22.16
C GLY A 271 15.24 -1.33 21.43
N GLY A 272 14.05 -0.75 21.31
CA GLY A 272 12.95 -1.34 20.55
C GLY A 272 13.31 -1.61 19.08
N ALA A 273 13.94 -0.64 18.41
CA ALA A 273 14.34 -0.76 17.01
C ALA A 273 15.47 -1.79 16.80
N THR A 274 16.45 -1.86 17.69
CA THR A 274 17.52 -2.87 17.65
C THR A 274 16.99 -4.27 17.95
N GLY A 275 16.07 -4.43 18.90
CA GLY A 275 15.39 -5.71 19.16
C GLY A 275 14.57 -6.18 17.96
N ALA A 276 13.83 -5.28 17.31
CA ALA A 276 13.10 -5.57 16.08
C ALA A 276 14.07 -5.94 14.93
N GLY A 277 15.16 -5.20 14.75
CA GLY A 277 16.19 -5.49 13.74
C GLY A 277 16.88 -6.84 13.95
N ALA A 278 17.30 -7.15 15.17
CA ALA A 278 17.95 -8.41 15.53
C ALA A 278 17.02 -9.61 15.29
N SER A 279 15.74 -9.48 15.65
CA SER A 279 14.73 -10.53 15.39
C SER A 279 14.43 -10.70 13.89
N ALA A 280 14.35 -9.60 13.12
CA ALA A 280 14.13 -9.65 11.67
C ALA A 280 15.31 -10.28 10.90
N LEU A 281 16.54 -10.10 11.40
CA LEU A 281 17.75 -10.69 10.84
C LEU A 281 18.04 -12.11 11.38
N GLY A 282 17.26 -12.60 12.36
CA GLY A 282 17.44 -13.93 12.93
C GLY A 282 18.69 -14.09 13.80
N MET A 283 19.22 -13.01 14.37
CA MET A 283 20.49 -12.99 15.12
C MET A 283 20.41 -13.57 16.55
N ASN A 284 19.26 -14.17 16.92
CA ASN A 284 18.96 -14.63 18.27
C ASN A 284 19.28 -16.12 18.51
N SER A 285 20.31 -16.68 17.85
CA SER A 285 20.64 -18.11 17.90
C SER A 285 21.45 -18.53 19.13
N ASP A 286 22.33 -17.66 19.62
CA ASP A 286 23.36 -18.05 20.58
C ASP A 286 22.94 -17.77 22.03
N ALA A 287 23.50 -18.51 22.99
CA ALA A 287 23.18 -18.35 24.41
C ALA A 287 23.48 -16.93 24.94
N PHE A 288 24.57 -16.30 24.47
CA PHE A 288 24.89 -14.91 24.82
C PHE A 288 23.91 -13.92 24.20
N SER A 289 23.57 -14.11 22.92
CA SER A 289 22.57 -13.33 22.20
C SER A 289 21.19 -13.41 22.87
N TYR A 290 20.83 -14.58 23.41
CA TYR A 290 19.63 -14.77 24.23
C TYR A 290 19.62 -13.87 25.46
N TRP A 291 20.69 -13.91 26.28
CA TRP A 291 20.79 -13.09 27.48
C TRP A 291 20.74 -11.60 27.14
N ALA A 292 21.48 -11.18 26.11
CA ALA A 292 21.46 -9.79 25.63
C ALA A 292 20.06 -9.34 25.18
N PHE A 293 19.35 -10.17 24.40
CA PHE A 293 17.99 -9.87 23.94
C PHE A 293 16.99 -9.80 25.10
N THR A 294 17.09 -10.70 26.07
CA THR A 294 16.21 -10.68 27.27
C THR A 294 16.47 -9.45 28.13
N ALA A 295 17.74 -9.09 28.39
CA ALA A 295 18.10 -7.90 29.14
C ALA A 295 17.57 -6.65 28.44
N LEU A 296 17.76 -6.56 27.13
CA LEU A 296 17.28 -5.44 26.32
C LEU A 296 15.75 -5.31 26.35
N ALA A 297 15.01 -6.40 26.21
CA ALA A 297 13.54 -6.37 26.24
C ALA A 297 13.01 -5.90 27.61
N VAL A 298 13.63 -6.37 28.69
CA VAL A 298 13.28 -5.95 30.06
C VAL A 298 13.61 -4.47 30.28
N THR A 299 14.79 -4.01 29.86
CA THR A 299 15.18 -2.60 30.01
C THR A 299 14.26 -1.69 29.20
N VAL A 300 13.99 -2.02 27.95
CA VAL A 300 13.12 -1.23 27.07
C VAL A 300 11.71 -1.14 27.61
N SER A 301 11.13 -2.26 28.08
CA SER A 301 9.78 -2.26 28.63
C SER A 301 9.67 -1.45 29.92
N SER A 302 10.71 -1.51 30.78
CA SER A 302 10.74 -0.78 32.04
C SER A 302 10.91 0.72 31.82
N VAL A 303 11.90 1.09 31.00
CA VAL A 303 12.20 2.49 30.68
C VAL A 303 11.04 3.13 29.92
N GLY A 304 10.44 2.43 28.96
CA GLY A 304 9.28 2.92 28.22
C GLY A 304 8.08 3.18 29.12
N ALA A 305 7.83 2.32 30.12
CA ALA A 305 6.76 2.55 31.09
C ALA A 305 7.01 3.82 31.93
N ILE A 306 8.26 4.07 32.34
CA ILE A 306 8.65 5.29 33.07
C ILE A 306 8.44 6.54 32.20
N VAL A 307 8.86 6.51 30.93
CA VAL A 307 8.69 7.64 29.98
C VAL A 307 7.23 8.05 29.85
N VAL A 308 6.35 7.07 29.76
CA VAL A 308 4.91 7.22 29.59
C VAL A 308 4.19 7.59 30.90
N GLY A 309 4.89 7.66 32.03
CA GLY A 309 4.32 8.04 33.33
C GLY A 309 3.61 6.92 34.07
N PHE A 310 3.96 5.66 33.81
CA PHE A 310 3.38 4.52 34.51
C PHE A 310 3.73 4.55 36.01
N PRO A 311 2.78 4.26 36.92
CA PRO A 311 3.06 4.36 38.35
C PRO A 311 4.20 3.44 38.80
N VAL A 312 5.13 3.99 39.58
CA VAL A 312 6.36 3.29 40.03
C VAL A 312 6.04 1.97 40.73
N LEU A 313 4.95 1.93 41.51
CA LEU A 313 4.48 0.74 42.23
C LEU A 313 4.19 -0.45 41.29
N PHE A 314 3.76 -0.18 40.06
CA PHE A 314 3.38 -1.19 39.09
C PHE A 314 4.48 -1.50 38.07
N LEU A 315 5.68 -0.92 38.19
CA LEU A 315 6.83 -1.21 37.31
C LEU A 315 7.22 -2.70 37.18
N PRO A 316 7.00 -3.58 38.19
CA PRO A 316 7.20 -5.01 37.99
C PRO A 316 6.37 -5.59 36.83
N LEU A 317 5.20 -5.03 36.51
CA LEU A 317 4.35 -5.53 35.43
C LEU A 317 4.99 -5.37 34.03
N PRO A 318 5.48 -4.18 33.61
CA PRO A 318 6.29 -4.02 32.41
C PRO A 318 7.55 -4.91 32.37
N VAL A 319 8.26 -5.05 33.50
CA VAL A 319 9.45 -5.92 33.59
C VAL A 319 9.10 -7.36 33.22
N ILE A 320 8.04 -7.90 33.83
CA ILE A 320 7.57 -9.27 33.57
C ILE A 320 7.08 -9.40 32.12
N ALA A 321 6.38 -8.39 31.59
CA ALA A 321 5.93 -8.39 30.19
C ALA A 321 7.11 -8.49 29.21
N GLY A 322 8.15 -7.68 29.40
CA GLY A 322 9.37 -7.71 28.58
C GLY A 322 10.10 -9.06 28.67
N PHE A 323 10.18 -9.65 29.87
CA PHE A 323 10.78 -10.97 30.07
C PHE A 323 10.00 -12.08 29.36
N GLU A 324 8.67 -12.11 29.51
CA GLU A 324 7.82 -13.12 28.87
C GLU A 324 7.79 -12.98 27.35
N PHE A 325 7.87 -11.75 26.82
CA PHE A 325 8.06 -11.50 25.39
C PHE A 325 9.39 -12.08 24.90
N ALA A 326 10.50 -11.78 25.59
CA ALA A 326 11.80 -12.29 25.20
C ALA A 326 11.89 -13.82 25.28
N ARG A 327 11.25 -14.41 26.30
CA ARG A 327 11.09 -15.87 26.43
C ARG A 327 10.28 -16.47 25.28
N PHE A 328 9.23 -15.79 24.82
CA PHE A 328 8.46 -16.25 23.67
C PHE A 328 9.29 -16.24 22.38
N VAL A 329 10.00 -15.14 22.09
CA VAL A 329 10.79 -15.02 20.84
C VAL A 329 11.85 -16.12 20.74
N THR A 330 12.39 -16.54 21.88
CA THR A 330 13.55 -17.45 21.96
C THR A 330 13.13 -18.91 22.17
N LYS A 331 12.27 -19.19 23.15
CA LYS A 331 11.81 -20.55 23.50
C LYS A 331 10.50 -20.95 22.79
N LYS A 332 9.85 -20.02 22.06
CA LYS A 332 8.57 -20.23 21.35
C LYS A 332 7.44 -20.78 22.25
N SER A 333 7.48 -20.51 23.55
CA SER A 333 6.46 -20.97 24.49
C SER A 333 5.16 -20.18 24.36
N LEU A 334 4.04 -20.87 24.12
CA LEU A 334 2.72 -20.21 24.01
C LEU A 334 2.26 -19.56 25.30
N SER A 335 2.52 -20.20 26.45
CA SER A 335 2.14 -19.66 27.77
C SER A 335 2.79 -18.30 28.04
N SER A 336 4.09 -18.13 27.74
CA SER A 336 4.76 -16.83 27.89
C SER A 336 4.17 -15.76 26.98
N TYR A 337 3.76 -16.13 25.76
CA TYR A 337 3.08 -15.18 24.86
C TYR A 337 1.75 -14.70 25.42
N PHE A 338 0.90 -15.60 25.92
CA PHE A 338 -0.38 -15.19 26.51
C PHE A 338 -0.19 -14.34 27.76
N SER A 339 0.80 -14.66 28.61
CA SER A 339 1.18 -13.81 29.74
C SER A 339 1.60 -12.41 29.28
N PHE A 340 2.42 -12.31 28.23
CA PHE A 340 2.80 -11.03 27.62
C PHE A 340 1.59 -10.25 27.07
N VAL A 341 0.65 -10.92 26.39
CA VAL A 341 -0.57 -10.27 25.85
C VAL A 341 -1.44 -9.70 26.97
N VAL A 342 -1.65 -10.45 28.05
CA VAL A 342 -2.43 -9.99 29.21
C VAL A 342 -1.75 -8.79 29.88
N LEU A 343 -0.46 -8.89 30.18
CA LEU A 343 0.28 -7.80 30.82
C LEU A 343 0.40 -6.56 29.92
N GLY A 344 0.71 -6.74 28.64
CA GLY A 344 0.82 -5.65 27.68
C GLY A 344 -0.51 -4.93 27.46
N SER A 345 -1.61 -5.67 27.31
CA SER A 345 -2.94 -5.06 27.18
C SER A 345 -3.38 -4.33 28.46
N LEU A 346 -3.02 -4.84 29.64
CA LEU A 346 -3.25 -4.15 30.91
C LEU A 346 -2.49 -2.82 30.96
N ILE A 347 -1.22 -2.79 30.57
CA ILE A 347 -0.40 -1.57 30.54
C ILE A 347 -1.03 -0.53 29.60
N VAL A 348 -1.42 -0.93 28.38
CA VAL A 348 -2.08 -0.02 27.43
C VAL A 348 -3.42 0.47 27.96
N THR A 349 -4.21 -0.41 28.60
CA THR A 349 -5.48 -0.05 29.21
C THR A 349 -5.28 1.00 30.29
N LEU A 350 -4.33 0.80 31.20
CA LEU A 350 -4.01 1.75 32.26
C LEU A 350 -3.53 3.09 31.71
N PHE A 351 -2.70 3.09 30.66
CA PHE A 351 -2.26 4.31 29.99
C PHE A 351 -3.44 5.11 29.42
N VAL A 352 -4.34 4.44 28.68
CA VAL A 352 -5.52 5.06 28.08
C VAL A 352 -6.48 5.56 29.16
N LEU A 353 -6.69 4.77 30.21
CA LEU A 353 -7.53 5.14 31.35
C LEU A 353 -7.02 6.40 32.04
N HIS A 354 -5.73 6.46 32.35
CA HIS A 354 -5.16 7.57 33.10
C HIS A 354 -5.10 8.88 32.31
N ASN A 355 -4.83 8.81 30.99
CA ASN A 355 -4.58 10.00 30.18
C ASN A 355 -5.84 10.53 29.47
N PHE A 356 -6.78 9.66 29.07
CA PHE A 356 -7.85 10.05 28.12
C PHE A 356 -9.27 9.74 28.59
N TRP A 357 -9.47 8.88 29.58
CA TRP A 357 -10.80 8.35 29.89
C TRP A 357 -11.73 9.34 30.59
N ASP A 358 -11.16 10.21 31.43
CA ASP A 358 -11.90 11.21 32.19
C ASP A 358 -12.07 12.53 31.42
N LEU A 359 -11.45 12.64 30.24
CA LEU A 359 -11.61 13.79 29.36
C LEU A 359 -12.98 13.75 28.67
N ASN A 360 -13.83 14.72 29.00
CA ASN A 360 -15.16 14.90 28.40
C ASN A 360 -15.07 15.64 27.06
N ILE A 361 -14.34 15.07 26.10
CA ILE A 361 -14.22 15.59 24.73
C ILE A 361 -15.11 14.76 23.81
N TRP A 362 -15.79 15.42 22.88
CA TRP A 362 -16.55 14.76 21.83
C TRP A 362 -15.74 14.77 20.53
N MET A 363 -15.50 13.59 19.95
CA MET A 363 -14.63 13.42 18.79
C MET A 363 -15.25 12.39 17.84
N ALA A 364 -15.29 12.70 16.54
CA ALA A 364 -15.82 11.80 15.51
C ALA A 364 -17.23 11.22 15.82
N GLY A 365 -18.07 12.01 16.48
CA GLY A 365 -19.45 11.61 16.78
C GLY A 365 -19.67 10.76 17.99
N MET A 366 -18.61 10.50 18.75
CA MET A 366 -18.65 9.73 19.97
C MET A 366 -17.91 10.45 21.08
N SER A 367 -18.25 10.12 22.34
CA SER A 367 -17.46 10.56 23.47
C SER A 367 -16.07 9.91 23.40
N LEU A 368 -15.05 10.65 23.80
CA LEU A 368 -13.67 10.16 23.86
C LEU A 368 -13.56 8.87 24.70
N LYS A 369 -14.38 8.74 25.74
CA LYS A 369 -14.50 7.52 26.55
C LYS A 369 -14.96 6.30 25.74
N SER A 370 -15.91 6.46 24.83
CA SER A 370 -16.32 5.38 23.92
C SER A 370 -15.22 5.04 22.94
N PHE A 371 -14.50 6.04 22.42
CA PHE A 371 -13.34 5.84 21.56
C PHE A 371 -12.21 5.09 22.27
N CYS A 372 -11.92 5.43 23.52
CA CYS A 372 -10.94 4.73 24.36
C CYS A 372 -11.27 3.24 24.49
N LYS A 373 -12.56 2.88 24.69
CA LYS A 373 -13.00 1.48 24.72
C LYS A 373 -12.71 0.76 23.39
N LEU A 374 -12.96 1.42 22.26
CA LEU A 374 -12.67 0.86 20.93
C LEU A 374 -11.16 0.67 20.71
N ILE A 375 -10.31 1.64 21.08
CA ILE A 375 -8.86 1.49 21.00
C ILE A 375 -8.38 0.32 21.87
N ILE A 376 -8.82 0.24 23.12
CA ILE A 376 -8.41 -0.84 24.04
C ILE A 376 -8.81 -2.20 23.46
N ALA A 377 -10.05 -2.36 23.00
CA ALA A 377 -10.51 -3.57 22.35
C ALA A 377 -9.68 -3.91 21.11
N HIS A 378 -9.34 -2.90 20.30
CA HIS A 378 -8.52 -3.07 19.11
C HIS A 378 -7.10 -3.55 19.45
N VAL A 379 -6.45 -2.96 20.46
CA VAL A 379 -5.12 -3.38 20.92
C VAL A 379 -5.15 -4.82 21.42
N VAL A 380 -6.13 -5.19 22.25
CA VAL A 380 -6.29 -6.57 22.74
C VAL A 380 -6.43 -7.56 21.59
N LEU A 381 -7.25 -7.25 20.59
CA LEU A 381 -7.40 -8.09 19.40
C LEU A 381 -6.07 -8.20 18.63
N THR A 382 -5.39 -7.09 18.36
CA THR A 382 -4.11 -7.12 17.61
C THR A 382 -3.02 -7.93 18.32
N MET A 383 -2.90 -7.82 19.64
CA MET A 383 -1.89 -8.56 20.41
C MET A 383 -2.23 -10.04 20.53
N SER A 384 -3.51 -10.42 20.55
CA SER A 384 -3.92 -11.82 20.68
C SER A 384 -3.79 -12.62 19.37
N VAL A 385 -3.99 -12.00 18.20
CA VAL A 385 -3.96 -12.69 16.89
C VAL A 385 -2.70 -13.55 16.66
N PRO A 386 -1.46 -13.07 16.85
CA PRO A 386 -0.27 -13.89 16.58
C PRO A 386 -0.19 -15.12 17.50
N GLY A 387 -0.63 -15.01 18.76
CA GLY A 387 -0.66 -16.13 19.70
C GLY A 387 -1.73 -17.15 19.36
N LEU A 388 -2.92 -16.69 18.99
CA LEU A 388 -4.01 -17.54 18.54
C LEU A 388 -3.65 -18.27 17.22
N ALA A 389 -2.84 -17.65 16.36
CA ALA A 389 -2.38 -18.25 15.12
C ALA A 389 -1.36 -19.40 15.33
N LEU A 390 -0.77 -19.52 16.51
CA LEU A 390 0.15 -20.61 16.86
C LEU A 390 -0.55 -21.78 17.58
N LEU A 391 -1.84 -21.66 17.88
CA LEU A 391 -2.63 -22.73 18.47
C LEU A 391 -2.80 -23.93 17.51
N PRO A 392 -3.09 -25.14 18.02
CA PRO A 392 -3.35 -26.31 17.19
C PRO A 392 -4.51 -26.07 16.21
N PRO A 393 -4.54 -26.80 15.08
CA PRO A 393 -5.41 -26.48 13.96
C PRO A 393 -6.91 -26.49 14.27
N LYS A 394 -7.32 -27.23 15.31
CA LYS A 394 -8.70 -27.25 15.82
C LYS A 394 -9.18 -25.89 16.33
N LEU A 395 -8.26 -25.00 16.73
CA LEU A 395 -8.56 -23.68 17.31
C LEU A 395 -8.25 -22.53 16.34
N HIS A 396 -7.85 -22.80 15.09
CA HIS A 396 -7.57 -21.74 14.11
C HIS A 396 -8.78 -20.83 13.85
N PHE A 397 -10.01 -21.33 14.02
CA PHE A 397 -11.21 -20.52 13.88
C PHE A 397 -11.23 -19.31 14.83
N LEU A 398 -10.60 -19.40 16.01
CA LEU A 398 -10.48 -18.27 16.95
C LEU A 398 -9.60 -17.16 16.37
N ALA A 399 -8.48 -17.52 15.75
CA ALA A 399 -7.60 -16.56 15.08
C ALA A 399 -8.33 -15.88 13.90
N GLU A 400 -9.13 -16.64 13.14
CA GLU A 400 -9.93 -16.11 12.03
C GLU A 400 -11.03 -15.14 12.51
N ILE A 401 -11.77 -15.50 13.55
CA ILE A 401 -12.80 -14.61 14.15
C ILE A 401 -12.14 -13.34 14.70
N CYS A 402 -11.00 -13.48 15.38
CA CYS A 402 -10.25 -12.36 15.94
C CYS A 402 -9.70 -11.41 14.85
N LEU A 403 -9.24 -11.95 13.72
CA LEU A 403 -8.82 -11.16 12.56
C LEU A 403 -10.00 -10.41 11.92
N ILE A 404 -11.16 -11.07 11.77
CA ILE A 404 -12.37 -10.43 11.23
C ILE A 404 -12.85 -9.33 12.16
N SER A 405 -12.89 -9.57 13.48
CA SER A 405 -13.31 -8.56 14.45
C SER A 405 -12.35 -7.38 14.51
N HIS A 406 -11.04 -7.63 14.43
CA HIS A 406 -10.03 -6.58 14.31
C HIS A 406 -10.25 -5.72 13.05
N ALA A 407 -10.44 -6.34 11.88
CA ALA A 407 -10.69 -5.61 10.63
C ALA A 407 -12.00 -4.81 10.67
N LEU A 408 -13.08 -5.37 11.23
CA LEU A 408 -14.35 -4.68 11.42
C LEU A 408 -14.21 -3.45 12.31
N LEU A 409 -13.52 -3.60 13.44
CA LEU A 409 -13.30 -2.52 14.40
C LEU A 409 -12.43 -1.41 13.79
N LEU A 410 -11.39 -1.77 13.04
CA LEU A 410 -10.56 -0.80 12.32
C LEU A 410 -11.38 -0.03 11.27
N CYS A 411 -12.22 -0.73 10.48
CA CYS A 411 -13.11 -0.07 9.52
C CYS A 411 -14.09 0.88 10.20
N HIS A 412 -14.64 0.50 11.35
CA HIS A 412 -15.54 1.36 12.13
C HIS A 412 -14.83 2.63 12.62
N ILE A 413 -13.65 2.47 13.24
CA ILE A 413 -12.85 3.59 13.75
C ILE A 413 -12.48 4.54 12.60
N GLU A 414 -11.93 4.02 11.50
CA GLU A 414 -11.55 4.85 10.35
C GLU A 414 -12.75 5.56 9.71
N ASN A 415 -13.91 4.89 9.60
CA ASN A 415 -15.13 5.52 9.09
C ASN A 415 -15.56 6.72 9.94
N CYS A 416 -15.54 6.57 11.27
CA CYS A 416 -15.87 7.65 12.19
C CYS A 416 -14.87 8.80 12.07
N PHE A 417 -13.57 8.51 12.01
CA PHE A 417 -12.53 9.53 11.97
C PHE A 417 -12.44 10.27 10.63
N PHE A 418 -12.71 9.58 9.53
CA PHE A 418 -12.60 10.14 8.18
C PHE A 418 -13.87 10.90 7.77
N ASN A 419 -15.07 10.30 7.95
CA ASN A 419 -16.31 10.88 7.44
C ASN A 419 -16.96 11.87 8.42
N TYR A 420 -16.77 11.72 9.73
CA TYR A 420 -17.50 12.52 10.72
C TYR A 420 -17.14 14.02 10.75
N PRO A 421 -15.85 14.43 10.65
CA PRO A 421 -15.47 15.84 10.65
C PRO A 421 -16.15 16.63 9.52
N GLY A 422 -16.30 16.01 8.34
CA GLY A 422 -16.92 16.62 7.16
C GLY A 422 -18.43 16.92 7.28
N TYR A 423 -19.13 16.36 8.27
CA TYR A 423 -20.57 16.60 8.47
C TYR A 423 -20.92 17.74 9.42
N TYR A 424 -20.09 17.97 10.43
CA TYR A 424 -20.42 18.89 11.53
C TYR A 424 -19.56 20.16 11.52
N TYR A 425 -18.35 20.08 10.99
CA TYR A 425 -17.46 21.23 10.85
C TYR A 425 -17.39 21.67 9.37
N HIS A 426 -18.54 22.07 8.81
CA HIS A 426 -18.54 22.83 7.56
C HIS A 426 -17.90 24.20 7.84
N GLY A 427 -16.64 24.39 7.44
CA GLY A 427 -15.97 25.69 7.49
C GLY A 427 -14.55 25.71 8.07
N THR A 428 -14.03 24.61 8.61
CA THR A 428 -12.62 24.49 9.01
C THR A 428 -11.93 23.44 8.13
N GLU A 429 -11.69 23.79 6.87
CA GLU A 429 -11.08 22.92 5.86
C GLU A 429 -9.64 22.49 6.19
N GLU A 430 -9.01 23.09 7.19
CA GLU A 430 -7.59 22.89 7.50
C GLU A 430 -7.31 21.72 8.47
N ASP A 431 -8.27 21.27 9.27
CA ASP A 431 -8.05 20.24 10.30
C ASP A 431 -8.60 18.86 9.88
N VAL A 432 -7.93 18.23 8.90
CA VAL A 432 -8.19 16.82 8.54
C VAL A 432 -7.78 15.92 9.71
N MET A 433 -8.76 15.51 10.53
CA MET A 433 -8.51 14.68 11.72
C MET A 433 -7.95 13.28 11.38
N TYR A 434 -8.28 12.74 10.19
CA TYR A 434 -7.73 11.47 9.71
C TYR A 434 -7.38 11.54 8.23
N PRO A 435 -6.10 11.46 7.88
CA PRO A 435 -5.66 11.77 6.54
C PRO A 435 -5.94 10.63 5.55
N SER A 436 -6.28 10.99 4.31
CA SER A 436 -6.58 10.07 3.22
C SER A 436 -5.48 9.04 2.94
N TYR A 437 -4.21 9.43 3.12
CA TYR A 437 -3.09 8.51 2.92
C TYR A 437 -3.06 7.36 3.95
N MET A 438 -3.61 7.55 5.16
CA MET A 438 -3.70 6.48 6.15
C MET A 438 -4.75 5.45 5.74
N VAL A 439 -5.92 5.88 5.25
CA VAL A 439 -6.95 4.96 4.70
C VAL A 439 -6.36 4.12 3.56
N ILE A 440 -5.64 4.75 2.64
CA ILE A 440 -4.97 4.08 1.52
C ILE A 440 -3.94 3.06 2.04
N LEU A 441 -3.08 3.49 2.98
CA LEU A 441 -2.04 2.64 3.55
C LEU A 441 -2.61 1.43 4.28
N THR A 442 -3.56 1.62 5.20
CA THR A 442 -4.15 0.51 5.97
C THR A 442 -4.93 -0.45 5.08
N THR A 443 -5.54 0.05 4.01
CA THR A 443 -6.22 -0.78 3.00
C THR A 443 -5.25 -1.66 2.23
N PHE A 444 -4.20 -1.08 1.63
CA PHE A 444 -3.24 -1.85 0.83
C PHE A 444 -2.38 -2.79 1.68
N VAL A 445 -1.94 -2.36 2.87
CA VAL A 445 -1.23 -3.21 3.82
C VAL A 445 -2.14 -4.34 4.28
N GLY A 446 -3.40 -4.06 4.60
CA GLY A 446 -4.40 -5.08 4.94
C GLY A 446 -4.55 -6.13 3.84
N LEU A 447 -4.74 -5.70 2.58
CA LEU A 447 -4.86 -6.61 1.43
C LEU A 447 -3.59 -7.43 1.18
N ALA A 448 -2.41 -6.82 1.32
CA ALA A 448 -1.13 -7.50 1.17
C ALA A 448 -0.93 -8.57 2.26
N LEU A 449 -1.29 -8.26 3.50
CA LEU A 449 -1.23 -9.19 4.63
C LEU A 449 -2.23 -10.34 4.47
N VAL A 450 -3.48 -10.07 4.07
CA VAL A 450 -4.48 -11.11 3.80
C VAL A 450 -4.00 -12.05 2.68
N ARG A 451 -3.42 -11.50 1.60
CA ARG A 451 -2.83 -12.31 0.53
C ARG A 451 -1.68 -13.17 1.05
N ARG A 452 -0.79 -12.62 1.88
CA ARG A 452 0.34 -13.37 2.46
C ARG A 452 -0.14 -14.49 3.36
N LEU A 453 -1.06 -14.21 4.28
CA LEU A 453 -1.65 -15.21 5.18
C LEU A 453 -2.40 -16.31 4.40
N SER A 454 -3.04 -15.95 3.28
CA SER A 454 -3.69 -16.92 2.38
C SER A 454 -2.68 -17.83 1.67
N VAL A 455 -1.56 -17.27 1.16
CA VAL A 455 -0.49 -18.03 0.50
C VAL A 455 0.17 -18.98 1.50
N ASP A 456 0.41 -18.51 2.72
CA ASP A 456 0.98 -19.30 3.82
C ASP A 456 -0.02 -20.30 4.43
N ARG A 457 -1.25 -20.38 3.90
CA ARG A 457 -2.35 -21.27 4.35
C ARG A 457 -2.69 -21.13 5.84
N ARG A 458 -2.49 -19.94 6.42
CA ARG A 458 -2.79 -19.66 7.84
C ARG A 458 -4.24 -19.27 8.09
N ILE A 459 -4.97 -18.87 7.05
CA ILE A 459 -6.38 -18.47 7.11
C ILE A 459 -7.19 -19.21 6.05
N GLY A 460 -8.43 -19.57 6.39
CA GLY A 460 -9.37 -20.24 5.50
C GLY A 460 -9.90 -19.33 4.39
N PRO A 461 -10.42 -19.90 3.28
CA PRO A 461 -10.88 -19.16 2.11
C PRO A 461 -12.08 -18.24 2.42
N LYS A 462 -12.94 -18.61 3.39
CA LYS A 462 -14.06 -17.76 3.83
C LYS A 462 -13.57 -16.48 4.50
N THR A 463 -12.57 -16.62 5.36
CA THR A 463 -11.95 -15.51 6.11
C THR A 463 -11.17 -14.59 5.17
N VAL A 464 -10.43 -15.16 4.20
CA VAL A 464 -9.80 -14.39 3.12
C VAL A 464 -10.82 -13.52 2.40
N TRP A 465 -11.94 -14.12 1.96
CA TRP A 465 -13.01 -13.40 1.27
C TRP A 465 -13.58 -12.24 2.10
N ILE A 466 -13.97 -12.49 3.36
CA ILE A 466 -14.50 -11.44 4.25
C ILE A 466 -13.48 -10.32 4.46
N LEU A 467 -12.23 -10.66 4.79
CA LEU A 467 -11.19 -9.66 5.04
C LEU A 467 -10.87 -8.84 3.78
N THR A 468 -10.83 -9.46 2.59
CA THR A 468 -10.62 -8.71 1.34
C THR A 468 -11.75 -7.71 1.07
N CYS A 469 -13.01 -8.07 1.38
CA CYS A 469 -14.15 -7.18 1.25
C CYS A 469 -14.05 -6.02 2.25
N LEU A 470 -13.76 -6.30 3.52
CA LEU A 470 -13.64 -5.28 4.57
C LEU A 470 -12.46 -4.33 4.34
N CYS A 471 -11.32 -4.82 3.89
CA CYS A 471 -10.21 -3.93 3.55
C CYS A 471 -10.56 -3.06 2.34
N SER A 472 -11.16 -3.63 1.29
CA SER A 472 -11.48 -2.90 0.06
C SER A 472 -12.63 -1.91 0.21
N SER A 473 -13.56 -2.14 1.15
CA SER A 473 -14.71 -1.26 1.43
C SER A 473 -14.31 0.10 2.03
N LYS A 474 -13.05 0.28 2.39
CA LYS A 474 -12.52 1.56 2.86
C LYS A 474 -12.27 2.57 1.73
N LEU A 475 -11.94 2.09 0.52
CA LEU A 475 -11.58 2.96 -0.61
C LEU A 475 -12.70 3.92 -1.04
N PRO A 476 -13.99 3.51 -1.04
CA PRO A 476 -15.08 4.43 -1.37
C PRO A 476 -15.19 5.65 -0.46
N MET A 477 -14.69 5.58 0.79
CA MET A 477 -14.65 6.75 1.69
C MET A 477 -13.90 7.92 1.07
N LEU A 478 -12.87 7.66 0.26
CA LEU A 478 -12.04 8.70 -0.36
C LEU A 478 -12.80 9.55 -1.40
N PHE A 479 -13.94 9.06 -1.88
CA PHE A 479 -14.69 9.70 -2.96
C PHE A 479 -16.10 10.11 -2.51
N ILE A 480 -16.74 9.33 -1.63
CA ILE A 480 -18.13 9.53 -1.22
C ILE A 480 -18.18 9.85 0.27
N SER A 481 -18.64 11.05 0.59
CA SER A 481 -18.86 11.52 1.96
C SER A 481 -20.27 11.18 2.45
N ALA A 482 -20.62 9.88 2.51
CA ALA A 482 -21.88 9.41 3.10
C ALA A 482 -21.67 8.54 4.37
N LYS A 483 -22.55 8.70 5.38
CA LYS A 483 -22.39 8.13 6.73
C LYS A 483 -22.21 6.59 6.71
N PRO A 484 -22.97 5.82 5.89
CA PRO A 484 -22.85 4.37 5.88
C PRO A 484 -21.94 3.84 4.75
N VAL A 485 -21.20 4.68 4.01
CA VAL A 485 -20.47 4.29 2.76
C VAL A 485 -19.62 3.02 2.93
N VAL A 486 -18.92 2.89 4.04
CA VAL A 486 -18.06 1.72 4.33
C VAL A 486 -18.86 0.46 4.51
N TRP A 487 -19.96 0.54 5.24
CA TRP A 487 -20.81 -0.62 5.53
C TRP A 487 -21.56 -1.04 4.28
N VAL A 488 -22.07 -0.08 3.52
CA VAL A 488 -22.75 -0.31 2.25
C VAL A 488 -21.81 -0.95 1.24
N SER A 489 -20.61 -0.39 1.07
CA SER A 489 -19.61 -0.97 0.16
C SER A 489 -19.12 -2.35 0.64
N ALA A 490 -18.98 -2.58 1.95
CA ALA A 490 -18.66 -3.90 2.49
C ALA A 490 -19.72 -4.93 2.14
N VAL A 491 -21.01 -4.61 2.31
CA VAL A 491 -22.12 -5.53 1.99
C VAL A 491 -22.22 -5.76 0.48
N LEU A 492 -22.10 -4.71 -0.34
CA LEU A 492 -22.07 -4.85 -1.80
C LEU A 492 -20.90 -5.72 -2.27
N LEU A 493 -19.70 -5.51 -1.73
CA LEU A 493 -18.53 -6.35 -2.05
C LEU A 493 -18.75 -7.80 -1.61
N LEU A 494 -19.30 -8.04 -0.42
CA LEU A 494 -19.68 -9.38 0.04
C LEU A 494 -20.75 -10.01 -0.86
N ALA A 495 -21.68 -9.26 -1.44
CA ALA A 495 -22.67 -9.81 -2.35
C ALA A 495 -22.05 -10.29 -3.69
N VAL A 496 -21.12 -9.51 -4.25
CA VAL A 496 -20.60 -9.71 -5.63
C VAL A 496 -19.41 -10.66 -5.69
N THR A 497 -18.46 -10.54 -4.77
CA THR A 497 -17.16 -11.24 -4.80
C THR A 497 -17.13 -12.74 -4.45
N PRO A 498 -18.16 -13.42 -3.87
CA PRO A 498 -18.09 -14.84 -3.52
C PRO A 498 -17.76 -15.74 -4.72
N SER A 499 -18.31 -15.40 -5.88
CA SER A 499 -18.08 -16.10 -7.14
C SER A 499 -16.61 -16.04 -7.59
N MET A 500 -15.88 -14.98 -7.26
CA MET A 500 -14.48 -14.83 -7.64
C MET A 500 -13.50 -15.42 -6.61
N LEU A 501 -13.83 -15.29 -5.32
CA LEU A 501 -12.89 -15.55 -4.23
C LEU A 501 -13.17 -16.85 -3.47
N LEU A 502 -14.44 -17.22 -3.30
CA LEU A 502 -14.84 -18.33 -2.41
C LEU A 502 -15.00 -19.65 -3.16
N TYR A 503 -15.51 -19.62 -4.39
CA TYR A 503 -15.76 -20.82 -5.20
C TYR A 503 -14.64 -21.15 -6.21
N LYS A 504 -13.50 -20.43 -6.14
CA LYS A 504 -12.35 -20.69 -7.01
C LYS A 504 -11.57 -21.93 -6.56
N GLU A 505 -12.06 -23.12 -6.89
CA GLU A 505 -11.29 -24.35 -6.77
C GLU A 505 -10.15 -24.37 -7.80
N LYS A 506 -8.90 -24.42 -7.30
CA LYS A 506 -7.67 -24.35 -8.10
C LYS A 506 -7.36 -25.63 -8.89
N SER A 507 -8.10 -26.72 -8.74
CA SER A 507 -7.69 -28.04 -9.23
C SER A 507 -8.50 -28.61 -10.40
N ARG A 508 -9.64 -28.01 -10.79
CA ARG A 508 -10.38 -28.47 -11.98
C ARG A 508 -10.95 -27.30 -12.77
N THR A 509 -10.72 -27.35 -14.08
CA THR A 509 -11.36 -26.57 -15.14
C THR A 509 -12.88 -26.81 -15.18
N GLY A 510 -13.58 -26.42 -14.12
CA GLY A 510 -15.03 -26.56 -14.01
C GLY A 510 -15.53 -27.01 -12.64
N SER A 511 -15.13 -26.32 -11.55
CA SER A 511 -15.94 -26.39 -10.33
C SER A 511 -17.29 -25.69 -10.61
N LYS A 512 -18.30 -26.50 -10.96
CA LYS A 512 -19.62 -26.01 -11.38
C LYS A 512 -20.45 -25.72 -10.13
N MET A 513 -20.82 -24.46 -9.93
CA MET A 513 -21.78 -24.09 -8.89
C MET A 513 -23.15 -24.70 -9.21
N LYS A 514 -23.82 -25.31 -8.22
CA LYS A 514 -25.18 -25.83 -8.41
C LYS A 514 -26.12 -24.70 -8.86
N PRO A 515 -27.06 -24.94 -9.80
CA PRO A 515 -27.96 -23.90 -10.32
C PRO A 515 -28.71 -23.12 -9.23
N TRP A 516 -29.24 -23.80 -8.20
CA TRP A 516 -29.90 -23.16 -7.06
C TRP A 516 -29.01 -22.12 -6.36
N LYS A 517 -27.73 -22.44 -6.12
CA LYS A 517 -26.78 -21.48 -5.53
C LYS A 517 -26.59 -20.27 -6.45
N GLY A 518 -26.59 -20.47 -7.78
CA GLY A 518 -26.55 -19.41 -8.78
C GLY A 518 -27.70 -18.42 -8.65
N TYR A 519 -28.93 -18.94 -8.57
CA TYR A 519 -30.13 -18.13 -8.38
C TYR A 519 -30.12 -17.38 -7.04
N VAL A 520 -29.73 -18.04 -5.95
CA VAL A 520 -29.62 -17.39 -4.63
C VAL A 520 -28.59 -16.27 -4.66
N HIS A 521 -27.42 -16.48 -5.27
CA HIS A 521 -26.41 -15.43 -5.40
C HIS A 521 -26.90 -14.26 -6.26
N GLY A 522 -27.56 -14.52 -7.39
CA GLY A 522 -28.17 -13.47 -8.21
C GLY A 522 -29.22 -12.67 -7.44
N GLY A 523 -30.07 -13.35 -6.66
CA GLY A 523 -31.06 -12.71 -5.80
C GLY A 523 -30.42 -11.82 -4.73
N VAL A 524 -29.36 -12.28 -4.07
CA VAL A 524 -28.61 -11.49 -3.08
C VAL A 524 -27.98 -10.25 -3.72
N VAL A 525 -27.44 -10.35 -4.94
CA VAL A 525 -26.88 -9.21 -5.68
C VAL A 525 -27.95 -8.17 -5.99
N VAL A 526 -29.09 -8.59 -6.54
CA VAL A 526 -30.21 -7.70 -6.87
C VAL A 526 -30.75 -7.01 -5.61
N LEU A 527 -30.97 -7.77 -4.54
CA LEU A 527 -31.45 -7.24 -3.26
C LEU A 527 -30.46 -6.26 -2.64
N SER A 528 -29.16 -6.55 -2.70
CA SER A 528 -28.13 -5.66 -2.16
C SER A 528 -28.08 -4.33 -2.92
N ILE A 529 -28.08 -4.37 -4.26
CA ILE A 529 -28.08 -3.15 -5.08
C ILE A 529 -29.35 -2.33 -4.84
N TRP A 530 -30.51 -2.98 -4.70
CA TRP A 530 -31.77 -2.31 -4.43
C TRP A 530 -31.81 -1.63 -3.05
N LEU A 531 -31.33 -2.30 -2.00
CA LEU A 531 -31.27 -1.74 -0.64
C LEU A 531 -30.31 -0.57 -0.51
N PHE A 532 -29.24 -0.57 -1.30
CA PHE A 532 -28.15 0.41 -1.22
C PHE A 532 -28.12 1.42 -2.36
N ARG A 533 -29.21 1.51 -3.13
CA ARG A 533 -29.33 2.39 -4.30
C ARG A 533 -29.01 3.86 -3.99
N GLU A 534 -29.36 4.36 -2.81
CA GLU A 534 -29.14 5.77 -2.45
C GLU A 534 -27.65 6.13 -2.47
N THR A 535 -26.78 5.24 -1.97
CA THR A 535 -25.32 5.48 -2.04
C THR A 535 -24.77 5.39 -3.48
N ILE A 536 -25.39 4.59 -4.34
CA ILE A 536 -25.06 4.52 -5.76
C ILE A 536 -25.47 5.82 -6.45
N PHE A 537 -26.60 6.40 -6.03
CA PHE A 537 -27.11 7.66 -6.55
C PHE A 537 -26.24 8.84 -6.13
N GLU A 538 -25.80 8.88 -4.87
CA GLU A 538 -24.81 9.85 -4.38
C GLU A 538 -23.47 9.74 -5.13
N ALA A 539 -22.97 8.52 -5.33
CA ALA A 539 -21.74 8.29 -6.11
C ALA A 539 -21.87 8.82 -7.55
N LEU A 540 -23.04 8.63 -8.15
CA LEU A 540 -23.33 9.06 -9.50
C LEU A 540 -23.51 10.58 -9.60
N GLN A 541 -24.14 11.19 -8.60
CA GLN A 541 -24.24 12.64 -8.48
C GLN A 541 -22.85 13.27 -8.32
N TRP A 542 -21.99 12.68 -7.48
CA TRP A 542 -20.61 13.12 -7.33
C TRP A 542 -19.84 13.04 -8.65
N TRP A 543 -19.98 11.94 -9.39
CA TRP A 543 -19.33 11.77 -10.69
C TRP A 543 -19.83 12.75 -11.77
N ASN A 544 -21.14 13.00 -11.81
CA ASN A 544 -21.78 13.83 -12.83
C ASN A 544 -21.74 15.33 -12.49
N GLY A 545 -21.45 15.69 -11.24
CA GLY A 545 -21.46 17.07 -10.73
C GLY A 545 -22.84 17.74 -10.67
N ARG A 546 -23.90 17.03 -11.08
CA ARG A 546 -25.30 17.48 -11.12
C ARG A 546 -26.24 16.36 -10.73
N ALA A 547 -27.45 16.71 -10.29
CA ALA A 547 -28.50 15.74 -10.01
C ALA A 547 -28.76 14.87 -11.26
N PRO A 548 -28.56 13.55 -11.19
CA PRO A 548 -28.83 12.64 -12.30
C PRO A 548 -30.33 12.51 -12.58
N SER A 549 -30.71 12.23 -13.83
CA SER A 549 -32.10 11.96 -14.20
C SER A 549 -32.55 10.57 -13.70
N ASP A 550 -33.85 10.40 -13.40
CA ASP A 550 -34.40 9.11 -12.94
C ASP A 550 -34.11 7.95 -13.91
N GLY A 551 -34.19 8.22 -15.22
CA GLY A 551 -33.82 7.27 -16.27
C GLY A 551 -32.37 6.80 -16.18
N LEU A 552 -31.45 7.70 -15.84
CA LEU A 552 -30.04 7.42 -15.64
C LEU A 552 -29.80 6.64 -14.34
N LEU A 553 -30.49 6.99 -13.26
CA LEU A 553 -30.43 6.27 -11.97
C LEU A 553 -30.88 4.80 -12.10
N LEU A 554 -32.04 4.57 -12.73
CA LEU A 554 -32.56 3.22 -13.00
C LEU A 554 -31.61 2.46 -13.94
N GLY A 555 -31.13 3.12 -15.00
CA GLY A 555 -30.18 2.53 -15.95
C GLY A 555 -28.90 2.04 -15.26
N PHE A 556 -28.34 2.83 -14.34
CA PHE A 556 -27.18 2.43 -13.55
C PHE A 556 -27.47 1.25 -12.62
N CYS A 557 -28.63 1.20 -11.95
CA CYS A 557 -29.02 0.04 -11.14
C CYS A 557 -29.11 -1.26 -11.97
N ILE A 558 -29.71 -1.19 -13.16
CA ILE A 558 -29.82 -2.34 -14.07
C ILE A 558 -28.45 -2.75 -14.61
N ALA A 559 -27.63 -1.79 -15.04
CA ALA A 559 -26.29 -2.07 -15.54
C ALA A 559 -25.40 -2.69 -14.44
N MET A 560 -25.45 -2.15 -13.21
CA MET A 560 -24.65 -2.65 -12.08
C MET A 560 -25.09 -4.05 -11.63
N THR A 561 -26.39 -4.35 -11.61
CA THR A 561 -26.87 -5.72 -11.32
C THR A 561 -26.39 -6.71 -12.37
N GLY A 562 -26.45 -6.34 -13.66
CA GLY A 562 -25.87 -7.13 -14.75
C GLY A 562 -24.37 -7.35 -14.59
N LEU A 563 -23.59 -6.29 -14.38
CA LEU A 563 -22.14 -6.34 -14.20
C LEU A 563 -21.73 -7.18 -12.99
N ALA A 564 -22.43 -7.03 -11.86
CA ALA A 564 -22.20 -7.81 -10.65
C ALA A 564 -22.45 -9.31 -10.84
N CYS A 565 -23.32 -9.69 -11.78
CA CYS A 565 -23.60 -11.10 -12.10
C CYS A 565 -22.62 -11.70 -13.12
N VAL A 566 -21.76 -10.90 -13.77
CA VAL A 566 -20.80 -11.38 -14.78
C VAL A 566 -19.91 -12.51 -14.25
N PRO A 567 -19.29 -12.43 -13.07
CA PRO A 567 -18.38 -13.49 -12.61
C PRO A 567 -19.12 -14.81 -12.32
N ILE A 568 -20.40 -14.76 -11.93
CA ILE A 568 -21.24 -15.95 -11.73
C ILE A 568 -21.38 -16.69 -13.07
N VAL A 569 -21.80 -15.98 -14.12
CA VAL A 569 -22.05 -16.56 -15.44
C VAL A 569 -20.75 -16.95 -16.14
N ALA A 570 -19.73 -16.09 -16.12
CA ALA A 570 -18.46 -16.30 -16.81
C ALA A 570 -17.65 -17.46 -16.22
N LEU A 571 -17.63 -17.62 -14.89
CA LEU A 571 -16.81 -18.64 -14.23
C LEU A 571 -17.55 -19.96 -14.01
N HIS A 572 -18.85 -19.94 -13.67
CA HIS A 572 -19.57 -21.15 -13.26
C HIS A 572 -20.59 -21.65 -14.29
N PHE A 573 -21.20 -20.74 -15.06
CA PHE A 573 -22.24 -21.07 -16.05
C PHE A 573 -21.83 -20.77 -17.50
N SER A 574 -20.52 -20.81 -17.79
CA SER A 574 -19.97 -20.52 -19.13
C SER A 574 -20.52 -21.42 -20.24
N HIS A 575 -21.01 -22.61 -19.88
CA HIS A 575 -21.63 -23.59 -20.77
C HIS A 575 -23.10 -23.28 -21.10
N VAL A 576 -23.78 -22.45 -20.30
CA VAL A 576 -25.21 -22.14 -20.47
C VAL A 576 -25.36 -20.91 -21.36
N LEU A 577 -25.68 -21.13 -22.63
CA LEU A 577 -25.86 -20.05 -23.62
C LEU A 577 -27.00 -19.09 -23.22
N LEU A 578 -28.07 -19.62 -22.63
CA LEU A 578 -29.19 -18.81 -22.15
C LEU A 578 -28.74 -17.80 -21.08
N ALA A 579 -27.93 -18.22 -20.11
CA ALA A 579 -27.43 -17.34 -19.04
C ALA A 579 -26.55 -16.21 -19.61
N LYS A 580 -25.70 -16.52 -20.60
CA LYS A 580 -24.91 -15.51 -21.32
C LYS A 580 -25.79 -14.50 -22.05
N ARG A 581 -26.82 -14.98 -22.76
CA ARG A 581 -27.76 -14.12 -23.49
C ARG A 581 -28.56 -13.22 -22.54
N CYS A 582 -29.08 -13.76 -21.45
CA CYS A 582 -29.79 -12.99 -20.43
C CYS A 582 -28.89 -11.93 -19.78
N LEU A 583 -27.64 -12.28 -19.45
CA LEU A 583 -26.67 -11.32 -18.90
C LEU A 583 -26.40 -10.17 -19.86
N VAL A 584 -26.13 -10.48 -21.13
CA VAL A 584 -25.91 -9.45 -22.17
C VAL A 584 -27.15 -8.59 -22.34
N LEU A 585 -28.35 -9.18 -22.32
CA LEU A 585 -29.60 -8.43 -22.40
C LEU A 585 -29.75 -7.47 -21.23
N VAL A 586 -29.52 -7.90 -19.99
CA VAL A 586 -29.61 -7.02 -18.80
C VAL A 586 -28.59 -5.88 -18.85
N VAL A 587 -27.35 -6.16 -19.25
CA VAL A 587 -26.33 -5.12 -19.38
C VAL A 587 -26.68 -4.15 -20.52
N ALA A 588 -27.16 -4.67 -21.66
CA ALA A 588 -27.57 -3.86 -22.80
C ALA A 588 -28.78 -2.99 -22.49
N THR A 589 -29.78 -3.50 -21.75
CA THR A 589 -30.93 -2.69 -21.33
C THR A 589 -30.51 -1.60 -20.35
N GLY A 590 -29.63 -1.91 -19.39
CA GLY A 590 -29.07 -0.89 -18.48
C GLY A 590 -28.33 0.22 -19.23
N LEU A 591 -27.47 -0.14 -20.19
CA LEU A 591 -26.76 0.83 -21.03
C LEU A 591 -27.72 1.65 -21.90
N LEU A 592 -28.78 1.04 -22.44
CA LEU A 592 -29.79 1.74 -23.22
C LEU A 592 -30.53 2.77 -22.37
N PHE A 593 -30.87 2.46 -21.12
CA PHE A 593 -31.47 3.41 -20.18
C PHE A 593 -30.51 4.56 -19.82
N ILE A 594 -29.21 4.26 -19.62
CA ILE A 594 -28.19 5.29 -19.38
C ILE A 594 -28.06 6.25 -20.57
N LEU A 595 -28.14 5.73 -21.79
CA LEU A 595 -28.02 6.53 -23.02
C LEU A 595 -29.29 7.32 -23.35
N MET A 596 -30.47 6.70 -23.25
CA MET A 596 -31.73 7.32 -23.63
C MET A 596 -32.35 8.19 -22.54
N GLN A 597 -32.00 7.96 -21.27
CA GLN A 597 -32.52 8.68 -20.10
C GLN A 597 -34.05 8.90 -20.15
N PRO A 598 -34.84 7.82 -20.29
CA PRO A 598 -36.28 7.96 -20.45
C PRO A 598 -36.91 8.63 -19.21
N PRO A 599 -37.93 9.49 -19.38
CA PRO A 599 -38.66 10.04 -18.24
C PRO A 599 -39.40 8.90 -17.52
N ILE A 600 -39.12 8.72 -16.23
CA ILE A 600 -39.78 7.71 -15.40
C ILE A 600 -40.92 8.39 -14.66
N PRO A 601 -42.15 7.83 -14.68
CA PRO A 601 -43.31 8.46 -14.04
C PRO A 601 -43.26 8.41 -12.50
N LEU A 602 -42.43 7.55 -11.92
CA LEU A 602 -42.06 7.58 -10.51
C LEU A 602 -40.81 8.45 -10.36
N ALA A 603 -40.88 9.49 -9.52
CA ALA A 603 -39.69 10.21 -9.06
C ALA A 603 -38.84 9.27 -8.19
N TRP A 604 -37.57 9.06 -8.59
CA TRP A 604 -36.59 8.31 -7.81
C TRP A 604 -35.68 9.26 -7.03
N THR A 605 -35.64 10.53 -7.43
CA THR A 605 -35.06 11.63 -6.67
C THR A 605 -36.02 12.10 -5.58
N TYR A 606 -35.47 12.40 -4.40
CA TYR A 606 -36.11 12.99 -3.22
C TYR A 606 -37.33 13.87 -3.48
#